data_AF-A0A8H5SCQ0-F1
#
_entry.id   AF-A0A8H5SCQ0-F1
#
_cell.length_a   1.000
_cell.length_b   1.000
_cell.length_c   1.000
_cell.angle_alpha   90.00
_cell.angle_beta   90.00
_cell.angle_gamma   90.00
#
_symmetry.space_group_name_H-M   'P 1'
#
loop_
_entity.id
_entity.type
_entity.pdbx_description
1 polymer ?
#
loop_
_entity_poly.entity_id
_entity_poly.type
_entity_poly.pdbx_seq_one_letter_code
_entity_poly.pdbx_strand_id
1 'polypeptide(L)'
;MPYNSEKNIRLRARQLQLLYVLHKDVTELHADQITTEDIALANALEPCWTHSLASPKFVLNYPWEWVTKKGSLAAVLRSFRVKAKKLLGAQLLLDESDIET
;
A
#
# COMPACT_ATOMS: atom_id res chain seq x y z
N MET A 1 9.97 -2.87 -18.53
CA MET A 1 10.33 -3.60 -17.30
C MET A 1 9.17 -3.54 -16.28
N PRO A 2 8.13 -4.38 -16.43
CA PRO A 2 6.95 -4.37 -15.55
C PRO A 2 7.24 -4.83 -14.11
N TYR A 3 8.23 -5.70 -13.92
CA TYR A 3 8.64 -6.26 -12.62
C TYR A 3 9.03 -5.19 -11.57
N ASN A 4 9.64 -4.09 -12.01
CA ASN A 4 10.02 -3.01 -11.11
C ASN A 4 8.80 -2.17 -10.68
N SER A 5 7.74 -2.14 -11.50
CA SER A 5 6.51 -1.40 -11.17
C SER A 5 5.66 -2.13 -10.13
N GLU A 6 5.57 -3.46 -10.21
CA GLU A 6 4.85 -4.28 -9.24
C GLU A 6 5.51 -4.25 -7.85
N LYS A 7 6.83 -4.46 -7.79
CA LYS A 7 7.60 -4.35 -6.53
C LYS A 7 7.37 -3.02 -5.83
N ASN A 8 7.33 -1.92 -6.60
CA ASN A 8 7.04 -0.60 -6.06
C ASN A 8 5.61 -0.49 -5.51
N ILE A 9 4.61 -1.07 -6.19
CA ILE A 9 3.22 -1.07 -5.71
C ILE A 9 3.10 -1.86 -4.40
N ARG A 10 3.72 -3.05 -4.34
CA ARG A 10 3.79 -3.89 -3.12
C ARG A 10 4.50 -3.19 -1.97
N LEU A 11 5.62 -2.50 -2.24
CA LEU A 11 6.30 -1.68 -1.23
C LEU A 11 5.38 -0.57 -0.70
N ARG A 12 4.63 0.10 -1.59
CA ARG A 12 3.67 1.15 -1.21
C ARG A 12 2.52 0.58 -0.36
N ALA A 13 2.03 -0.63 -0.66
CA ALA A 13 1.05 -1.32 0.17
C ALA A 13 1.57 -1.52 1.61
N ARG A 14 2.80 -2.04 1.77
CA ARG A 14 3.44 -2.24 3.08
C ARG A 14 3.61 -0.93 3.86
N GLN A 15 3.99 0.15 3.17
CA GLN A 15 4.12 1.48 3.77
C GLN A 15 2.78 2.04 4.24
N LEU A 16 1.69 1.85 3.47
CA LEU A 16 0.35 2.27 3.85
C LEU A 16 -0.19 1.47 5.04
N GLN A 17 0.01 0.14 5.05
CA GLN A 17 -0.34 -0.71 6.19
C GLN A 17 0.38 -0.25 7.47
N LEU A 18 1.69 0.01 7.39
CA LEU A 18 2.47 0.51 8.51
C LEU A 18 1.98 1.87 9.01
N LEU A 19 1.76 2.83 8.10
CA LEU A 19 1.27 4.16 8.45
C LEU A 19 -0.10 4.11 9.13
N TYR A 20 -1.01 3.30 8.61
CA TYR A 20 -2.34 3.15 9.19
C TYR A 20 -2.29 2.55 10.59
N VAL A 21 -1.49 1.50 10.81
CA VAL A 21 -1.34 0.93 12.16
C VAL A 21 -0.75 1.92 13.15
N LEU A 22 0.28 2.68 12.75
CA LEU A 22 0.97 3.61 13.63
C LEU A 22 0.15 4.89 13.94
N HIS A 23 -0.67 5.33 12.98
CA HIS A 23 -1.24 6.69 13.02
C HIS A 23 -2.75 6.76 12.83
N LYS A 24 -3.48 5.64 12.73
CA LYS A 24 -4.95 5.65 12.64
C LYS A 24 -5.61 6.46 13.77
N ASP A 25 -4.97 6.53 14.92
CA ASP A 25 -5.47 7.21 16.13
C ASP A 25 -4.72 8.53 16.40
N VAL A 26 -3.87 9.00 15.48
CA VAL A 26 -3.05 10.21 15.63
C VAL A 26 -3.55 11.30 14.68
N THR A 27 -4.28 12.27 15.23
CA THR A 27 -4.97 13.34 14.47
C THR A 27 -4.04 14.38 13.86
N GLU A 28 -2.82 14.51 14.37
CA GLU A 28 -1.85 15.54 13.95
C GLU A 28 -1.14 15.21 12.64
N LEU A 29 -1.33 13.99 12.12
CA LEU A 29 -0.68 13.48 10.95
C LEU A 29 -1.72 13.30 9.85
N HIS A 30 -1.34 13.56 8.59
CA HIS A 30 -2.23 13.42 7.42
C HIS A 30 -2.73 11.98 7.15
N ALA A 31 -2.52 11.06 8.10
CA ALA A 31 -2.95 9.67 8.05
C ALA A 31 -4.47 9.51 8.01
N ASP A 32 -5.24 10.54 8.40
CA ASP A 32 -6.69 10.64 8.23
C ASP A 32 -7.16 10.47 6.77
N GLN A 33 -6.27 10.75 5.81
CA GLN A 33 -6.55 10.55 4.38
C GLN A 33 -6.57 9.08 3.95
N ILE A 34 -6.00 8.17 4.75
CA ILE A 34 -5.96 6.75 4.44
C ILE A 34 -7.31 6.13 4.80
N THR A 35 -8.02 5.67 3.77
CA THR A 35 -9.34 5.05 3.97
C THR A 35 -9.23 3.56 4.25
N THR A 36 -10.29 2.97 4.78
CA THR A 36 -10.41 1.51 4.95
C THR A 36 -10.27 0.76 3.61
N GLU A 37 -10.73 1.34 2.51
CA GLU A 37 -10.54 0.77 1.16
C GLU A 37 -9.07 0.72 0.75
N ASP A 38 -8.29 1.76 1.06
CA ASP A 38 -6.85 1.77 0.77
C ASP A 38 -6.12 0.64 1.49
N ILE A 39 -6.55 0.35 2.72
CA ILE A 39 -5.99 -0.74 3.53
C ILE A 39 -6.49 -2.10 3.04
N ALA A 40 -7.74 -2.22 2.62
CA ALA A 40 -8.22 -3.44 1.98
C ALA A 40 -7.42 -3.77 0.71
N LEU A 41 -7.14 -2.78 -0.14
CA LEU A 41 -6.28 -2.95 -1.32
C LEU A 41 -4.84 -3.33 -0.94
N ALA A 42 -4.27 -2.70 0.08
CA ALA A 42 -2.93 -3.01 0.54
C ALA A 42 -2.85 -4.45 1.10
N ASN A 43 -3.84 -4.88 1.88
CA ASN A 43 -3.95 -6.22 2.41
C ASN A 43 -4.17 -7.27 1.31
N ALA A 44 -4.94 -6.96 0.26
CA ALA A 44 -5.11 -7.88 -0.87
C ALA A 44 -3.80 -8.10 -1.63
N LEU A 45 -2.96 -7.06 -1.75
CA LEU A 45 -1.65 -7.17 -2.40
C LEU A 45 -0.59 -7.83 -1.52
N GLU A 46 -0.59 -7.55 -0.22
CA GLU A 46 0.40 -8.02 0.74
C GLU A 46 -0.27 -8.56 2.01
N PRO A 47 -0.98 -9.71 1.92
CA PRO A 47 -1.80 -10.24 3.01
C PRO A 47 -0.98 -10.78 4.19
N CYS A 48 0.21 -11.33 3.92
CA CYS A 48 1.08 -11.92 4.93
C CYS A 48 2.05 -10.92 5.57
N TRP A 49 1.96 -9.62 5.23
CA TRP A 49 2.86 -8.62 5.80
C TRP A 49 2.46 -8.28 7.22
N THR A 50 3.26 -8.70 8.19
CA THR A 50 3.05 -8.41 9.61
C THR A 50 3.84 -7.19 10.03
N HIS A 51 3.14 -6.13 10.44
CA HIS A 51 3.73 -4.88 10.96
C HIS A 51 4.63 -5.09 12.20
N SER A 52 4.47 -6.20 12.92
CA SER A 52 5.34 -6.62 14.03
C SER A 52 6.80 -6.86 13.62
N LEU A 53 7.07 -7.15 12.34
CA LEU A 53 8.42 -7.25 11.78
C LEU A 53 9.01 -5.89 11.38
N ALA A 54 8.20 -4.83 11.43
CA ALA A 54 8.49 -3.52 10.86
C ALA A 54 8.49 -2.45 11.95
N SER A 55 9.50 -2.45 12.82
CA SER A 55 9.69 -1.32 13.75
C SER A 55 10.07 -0.06 12.96
N PRO A 56 9.48 1.11 13.26
CA PRO A 56 9.74 2.36 12.52
C PRO A 56 11.23 2.74 12.45
N LYS A 57 12.03 2.29 13.44
CA LYS A 57 13.49 2.50 13.47
C LYS A 57 14.25 1.63 12.47
N PHE A 58 13.68 0.52 12.00
CA PHE A 58 14.31 -0.44 11.08
C PHE A 58 13.69 -0.43 9.69
N VAL A 59 12.55 0.23 9.49
CA VAL A 59 11.97 0.41 8.16
C VAL A 59 12.70 1.57 7.48
N LEU A 60 13.76 1.24 6.74
CA LEU A 60 14.52 2.16 5.87
C LEU A 60 13.60 2.94 4.89
N ASN A 61 12.35 2.49 4.74
CA ASN A 61 11.35 2.97 3.80
C ASN A 61 10.17 3.69 4.47
N TYR A 62 10.24 4.13 5.74
CA TYR A 62 9.14 4.89 6.34
C TYR A 62 8.99 6.25 5.62
N PRO A 63 7.85 6.54 4.97
CA PRO A 63 7.73 7.70 4.08
C PRO A 63 7.35 8.96 4.87
N TRP A 64 8.31 9.53 5.59
CA TRP A 64 8.14 10.74 6.42
C TRP A 64 7.45 11.90 5.69
N GLU A 65 7.70 12.07 4.39
CA GLU A 65 7.10 13.14 3.61
C GLU A 65 5.57 13.01 3.45
N TRP A 66 5.02 11.80 3.51
CA TRP A 66 3.57 11.60 3.40
C TRP A 66 2.84 12.15 4.63
N VAL A 67 3.52 12.06 5.76
CA VAL A 67 2.99 12.40 7.07
C VAL A 67 3.16 13.89 7.35
N THR A 68 4.25 14.48 6.83
CA THR A 68 4.62 15.88 7.06
C THR A 68 4.16 16.84 5.95
N LYS A 69 3.78 16.35 4.76
CA LYS A 69 3.31 17.18 3.63
C LYS A 69 1.94 16.70 3.13
N LYS A 70 0.89 17.49 3.38
CA LYS A 70 -0.51 17.17 3.04
C LYS A 70 -0.74 16.67 1.62
N GLY A 71 -0.10 17.29 0.63
CA GLY A 71 -0.26 16.93 -0.79
C GLY A 71 0.44 15.64 -1.20
N SER A 72 1.43 15.18 -0.42
CA SER A 72 2.26 14.02 -0.76
C SER A 72 1.47 12.72 -0.64
N LEU A 73 0.77 12.52 0.49
CA LEU A 73 -0.03 11.33 0.72
C LEU A 73 -1.22 11.24 -0.24
N ALA A 74 -1.93 12.34 -0.50
CA ALA A 74 -3.06 12.37 -1.43
C ALA A 74 -2.66 11.92 -2.86
N ALA A 75 -1.51 12.40 -3.37
CA ALA A 75 -1.00 12.02 -4.68
C ALA A 75 -0.63 10.52 -4.74
N VAL A 76 0.00 10.03 -3.67
CA VAL A 76 0.36 8.62 -3.52
C VAL A 76 -0.87 7.73 -3.49
N LEU A 77 -1.87 8.04 -2.67
CA LEU A 77 -3.11 7.26 -2.55
C LEU A 77 -3.83 7.18 -3.90
N ARG A 78 -3.94 8.30 -4.62
CA ARG A 78 -4.53 8.31 -5.97
C ARG A 78 -3.78 7.38 -6.93
N SER A 79 -2.44 7.46 -6.96
CA SER A 79 -1.63 6.59 -7.83
C SER A 79 -1.71 5.12 -7.41
N PHE A 80 -1.69 4.86 -6.11
CA PHE A 80 -1.75 3.53 -5.53
C PHE A 80 -3.07 2.84 -5.88
N ARG A 81 -4.22 3.49 -5.68
CA ARG A 81 -5.54 2.92 -6.00
C ARG A 81 -5.64 2.43 -7.44
N VAL A 82 -5.23 3.27 -8.41
CA VAL A 82 -5.27 2.91 -9.84
C VAL A 82 -4.38 1.71 -10.12
N LYS A 83 -3.16 1.72 -9.60
CA LYS A 83 -2.16 0.67 -9.86
C LYS A 83 -2.48 -0.63 -9.14
N ALA A 84 -2.97 -0.57 -7.91
CA ALA A 84 -3.39 -1.73 -7.12
C ALA A 84 -4.57 -2.46 -7.78
N LYS A 85 -5.61 -1.72 -8.19
CA LYS A 85 -6.74 -2.30 -8.92
C LYS A 85 -6.32 -2.95 -10.23
N LYS A 86 -5.42 -2.30 -10.99
CA LYS A 86 -4.87 -2.89 -12.22
C LYS A 86 -4.10 -4.18 -11.96
N LEU A 87 -3.28 -4.20 -10.89
CA LEU A 87 -2.48 -5.36 -10.54
C LEU A 87 -3.35 -6.54 -10.07
N LEU A 88 -4.32 -6.27 -9.20
CA LEU A 88 -5.29 -7.29 -8.74
C LEU A 88 -6.17 -7.81 -9.87
N GLY A 89 -6.65 -6.93 -10.76
CA GLY A 89 -7.40 -7.34 -11.95
C GLY A 89 -6.57 -8.19 -12.92
N ALA A 90 -5.28 -7.87 -13.10
CA ALA A 90 -4.37 -8.69 -13.89
C ALA A 90 -4.09 -10.05 -13.24
N GLN A 91 -4.01 -10.11 -11.91
CA GLN A 91 -3.85 -11.36 -11.16
C GLN A 91 -5.07 -12.28 -11.36
N LEU A 92 -6.29 -11.72 -11.28
CA LEU A 92 -7.53 -12.47 -11.45
C LEU A 92 -7.68 -13.05 -12.86
N LEU A 93 -7.30 -12.29 -13.89
CA LEU A 93 -7.31 -12.77 -15.28
C LEU A 93 -6.30 -13.89 -15.54
N LEU A 94 -5.17 -13.90 -14.82
CA LEU A 94 -4.19 -14.99 -14.90
C LEU A 94 -4.72 -16.26 -14.22
N ASP A 95 -5.29 -16.12 -13.02
CA ASP A 95 -5.89 -17.25 -12.30
C ASP A 95 -7.05 -17.90 -13.08
N GLU A 96 -7.86 -17.11 -13.80
CA GLU A 96 -8.91 -17.65 -14.68
C GLU A 96 -8.33 -18.38 -15.91
N SER A 97 -7.21 -17.91 -16.47
CA SER A 97 -6.57 -18.55 -17.63
C SER A 97 -5.87 -19.88 -17.30
N ASP A 98 -5.52 -20.11 -16.03
CA ASP A 98 -4.90 -21.35 -15.57
C ASP A 98 -5.92 -22.47 -15.26
N ILE A 99 -7.23 -22.17 -15.31
CA ILE A 99 -8.31 -23.13 -15.03
C ILE A 99 -8.82 -23.83 -16.32
N GLU A 100 -8.46 -23.35 -17.51
CA GLU A 100 -8.73 -24.06 -18.77
C GLU A 100 -7.60 -25.07 -19.10
N THR A 101 -7.62 -26.25 -18.48
CA THR A 101 -6.97 -27.47 -19.03
C THR A 101 -7.79 -28.73 -18.79
#